data_AF-A0AAJ2I1S1-F1
#
_entry.id   AF-A0AAJ2I1S1-F1
#
_cell.length_a   1.000
_cell.length_b   1.000
_cell.length_c   1.000
_cell.angle_alpha   90.00
_cell.angle_beta   90.00
_cell.angle_gamma   90.00
#
_symmetry.space_group_name_H-M   'P 1'
#
loop_
_entity.id
_entity.type
_entity.pdbx_description
1 polymer ?
#
loop_
_entity_poly.entity_id
_entity_poly.type
_entity_poly.pdbx_seq_one_letter_code
_entity_poly.pdbx_strand_id
1 'polypeptide(L)'
;MSEAKAPEESIAAQLNLKDGDYVQEFGYDDDVDADLRERIEDAIGSELFDEDAQEVVDAVVLWWRDGDGDLVDELVDVQTTLDDGGVVWLLTPKAGRQDHVSPADIQEAASTAGLHVTSAARVSPDWSVSRLTPKRNF
;
A
#
# COMPACT_ATOMS: atom_id res chain seq x y z
N MET A 1 -28.99 5.50 -10.88
CA MET A 1 -28.22 6.73 -11.11
C MET A 1 -28.13 7.46 -9.77
N SER A 2 -26.91 7.51 -9.24
CA SER A 2 -26.45 8.38 -8.15
C SER A 2 -26.93 8.04 -6.74
N GLU A 3 -26.22 7.12 -6.08
CA GLU A 3 -25.90 7.31 -4.66
C GLU A 3 -24.52 7.97 -4.60
N ALA A 4 -24.52 9.29 -4.46
CA ALA A 4 -23.32 10.05 -4.16
C ALA A 4 -23.07 9.94 -2.65
N LYS A 5 -22.12 9.10 -2.25
CA LYS A 5 -21.54 9.13 -0.90
C LYS A 5 -20.49 10.25 -0.88
N ALA A 6 -20.68 11.29 -0.07
CA ALA A 6 -19.70 12.36 0.16
C ALA A 6 -19.78 12.80 1.63
N PRO A 7 -18.68 13.23 2.31
CA PRO A 7 -17.35 13.58 1.82
C PRO A 7 -16.27 12.69 2.44
N GLU A 8 -15.97 11.58 1.79
CA GLU A 8 -14.66 10.93 1.86
C GLU A 8 -13.86 11.63 0.74
N GLU A 9 -12.87 12.47 1.06
CA GLU A 9 -11.95 12.96 0.03
C GLU A 9 -11.46 11.73 -0.74
N SER A 10 -11.85 11.62 -2.02
CA SER A 10 -11.74 10.39 -2.82
C SER A 10 -10.43 9.69 -2.49
N ILE A 11 -10.49 8.48 -1.95
CA ILE A 11 -9.28 7.78 -1.51
C ILE A 11 -8.29 7.64 -2.66
N ALA A 12 -8.82 7.59 -3.89
CA ALA A 12 -8.08 7.74 -5.14
C ALA A 12 -7.15 8.98 -5.12
N ALA A 13 -7.65 10.15 -4.70
CA ALA A 13 -6.84 11.35 -4.55
C ALA A 13 -5.83 11.26 -3.39
N GLN A 14 -6.19 10.62 -2.27
CA GLN A 14 -5.29 10.47 -1.11
C GLN A 14 -4.14 9.47 -1.37
N LEU A 15 -4.45 8.37 -2.05
CA LEU A 15 -3.53 7.32 -2.48
C LEU A 15 -2.97 7.58 -3.88
N ASN A 16 -3.32 8.71 -4.49
CA ASN A 16 -2.91 9.07 -5.84
C ASN A 16 -3.12 7.95 -6.88
N LEU A 17 -4.21 7.19 -6.71
CA LEU A 17 -4.71 6.16 -7.62
C LEU A 17 -5.70 6.77 -8.60
N LYS A 18 -5.82 6.15 -9.77
CA LYS A 18 -6.72 6.54 -10.84
C LYS A 18 -7.54 5.34 -11.31
N ASP A 19 -8.69 5.64 -11.90
CA ASP A 19 -9.49 4.66 -12.63
C ASP A 19 -8.62 3.98 -13.72
N GLY A 20 -8.58 2.66 -13.69
CA GLY A 20 -7.78 1.82 -14.57
C GLY A 20 -6.34 1.55 -14.14
N ASP A 21 -5.89 2.05 -12.97
CA ASP A 21 -4.60 1.65 -12.40
C ASP A 21 -4.65 0.18 -11.94
N TYR A 22 -3.57 -0.56 -12.17
CA TYR A 22 -3.43 -1.93 -11.71
C TYR A 22 -2.86 -1.92 -10.30
N VAL A 23 -3.54 -2.57 -9.35
CA VAL A 23 -3.12 -2.59 -7.96
C VAL A 23 -3.04 -4.02 -7.43
N GLN A 24 -1.88 -4.40 -6.91
CA GLN A 24 -1.64 -5.71 -6.31
C GLN A 24 -1.59 -5.61 -4.79
N GLU A 25 -2.10 -6.60 -4.08
CA GLU A 25 -2.04 -6.71 -2.63
C GLU A 25 -1.13 -7.84 -2.16
N PHE A 26 -0.43 -7.60 -1.06
CA PHE A 26 0.48 -8.55 -0.41
C PHE A 26 0.27 -8.55 1.10
N GLY A 27 0.43 -9.70 1.75
CA GLY A 27 0.29 -9.84 3.21
C GLY A 27 -1.16 -9.80 3.72
N TYR A 28 -2.13 -10.06 2.82
CA TYR A 28 -3.54 -10.15 3.17
C TYR A 28 -3.80 -11.26 4.21
N ASP A 29 -4.48 -10.91 5.30
CA ASP A 29 -4.92 -11.84 6.36
C ASP A 29 -6.26 -11.35 6.93
N ASP A 30 -6.84 -12.04 7.91
CA ASP A 30 -8.20 -11.78 8.43
C ASP A 30 -8.31 -10.44 9.20
N ASP A 31 -7.19 -9.80 9.55
CA ASP A 31 -7.10 -8.54 10.30
C ASP A 31 -7.01 -7.28 9.43
N VAL A 32 -6.97 -7.43 8.10
CA VAL A 32 -6.91 -6.31 7.16
C VAL A 32 -8.22 -5.53 7.10
N ASP A 33 -8.13 -4.30 6.63
CA ASP A 33 -9.28 -3.39 6.54
C ASP A 33 -10.02 -3.61 5.22
N ALA A 34 -11.10 -4.41 5.26
CA ALA A 34 -11.93 -4.70 4.09
C ALA A 34 -12.63 -3.46 3.51
N ASP A 35 -12.97 -2.47 4.34
CA ASP A 35 -13.55 -1.19 3.88
C ASP A 35 -12.50 -0.41 3.08
N LEU A 36 -11.24 -0.40 3.54
CA LEU A 36 -10.14 0.19 2.79
C LEU A 36 -9.94 -0.48 1.43
N ARG A 37 -9.99 -1.82 1.37
CA ARG A 37 -9.89 -2.56 0.11
C ARG A 37 -11.01 -2.19 -0.86
N GLU A 38 -12.27 -2.27 -0.42
CA GLU A 38 -13.44 -1.95 -1.25
C GLU A 38 -13.34 -0.52 -1.81
N ARG A 39 -12.83 0.42 -1.01
CA ARG A 39 -12.63 1.81 -1.44
C ARG A 39 -11.48 1.97 -2.44
N ILE A 40 -10.43 1.15 -2.36
CA ILE A 40 -9.36 1.11 -3.37
C ILE A 40 -9.90 0.53 -4.68
N GLU A 41 -10.68 -0.54 -4.61
CA GLU A 41 -11.32 -1.17 -5.78
C GLU A 41 -12.29 -0.24 -6.48
N ASP A 42 -13.12 0.50 -5.72
CA ASP A 42 -14.00 1.55 -6.26
C ASP A 42 -13.19 2.70 -6.90
N ALA A 43 -12.03 3.05 -6.33
CA ALA A 43 -11.17 4.10 -6.84
C ALA A 43 -10.49 3.75 -8.17
N ILE A 44 -10.09 2.48 -8.36
CA ILE A 44 -9.43 2.01 -9.60
C ILE A 44 -10.42 1.41 -10.60
N GLY A 45 -11.65 1.13 -10.16
CA GLY A 45 -12.70 0.52 -10.99
C GLY A 45 -12.45 -0.95 -11.34
N SER A 46 -11.55 -1.63 -10.61
CA SER A 46 -11.11 -3.01 -10.82
C SER A 46 -10.81 -3.70 -9.48
N GLU A 47 -10.80 -5.03 -9.46
CA GLU A 47 -10.44 -5.82 -8.29
C GLU A 47 -8.91 -5.79 -8.06
N LEU A 48 -8.50 -5.92 -6.80
CA LEU A 48 -7.09 -6.03 -6.41
C LEU A 48 -6.51 -7.38 -6.85
N PHE A 49 -5.28 -7.38 -7.35
CA PHE A 49 -4.56 -8.61 -7.68
C PHE A 49 -3.94 -9.25 -6.43
N ASP A 50 -4.04 -10.57 -6.30
CA ASP A 50 -3.35 -11.31 -5.24
C ASP A 50 -1.82 -11.31 -5.44
N GLU A 51 -1.07 -11.67 -4.39
CA GLU A 51 0.40 -11.76 -4.40
C GLU A 51 0.95 -12.72 -5.47
N ASP A 52 0.19 -13.77 -5.84
CA ASP A 52 0.57 -14.73 -6.88
C ASP A 52 0.41 -14.19 -8.32
N ALA A 53 -0.16 -13.00 -8.49
CA ALA A 53 -0.34 -12.40 -9.80
C ALA A 53 1.02 -12.00 -10.41
N GLN A 54 1.24 -12.38 -11.67
CA GLN A 54 2.44 -12.04 -12.46
C GLN A 54 2.21 -10.83 -13.38
N GLU A 55 1.25 -9.98 -13.03
CA GLU A 55 0.92 -8.78 -13.80
C GLU A 55 1.79 -7.61 -13.32
N VAL A 56 2.11 -6.71 -14.25
CA VAL A 56 2.84 -5.49 -13.91
C VAL A 56 1.83 -4.46 -13.39
N VAL A 57 2.06 -3.94 -12.19
CA VAL A 57 1.11 -3.07 -11.48
C VAL A 57 1.64 -1.65 -11.27
N ASP A 58 0.73 -0.68 -11.28
CA ASP A 58 1.03 0.73 -11.04
C ASP A 58 1.20 1.01 -9.54
N ALA A 59 0.51 0.25 -8.69
CA ALA A 59 0.65 0.35 -7.24
C ALA A 59 0.61 -1.02 -6.56
N VAL A 60 1.33 -1.13 -5.45
CA VAL A 60 1.26 -2.29 -4.57
C VAL A 60 0.76 -1.87 -3.20
N VAL A 61 -0.16 -2.63 -2.64
CA VAL A 61 -0.72 -2.50 -1.29
C VAL A 61 -0.10 -3.60 -0.43
N LEU A 62 0.87 -3.23 0.41
CA LEU A 62 1.57 -4.18 1.27
C LEU A 62 1.07 -4.06 2.71
N TRP A 63 0.38 -5.09 3.19
CA TRP A 63 -0.03 -5.23 4.58
C TRP A 63 1.09 -5.85 5.39
N TRP A 64 1.65 -5.09 6.32
CA TRP A 64 2.85 -5.51 7.06
C TRP A 64 2.70 -5.37 8.56
N ARG A 65 3.01 -6.46 9.27
CA ARG A 65 2.94 -6.55 10.74
C ARG A 65 4.34 -6.78 11.31
N ASP A 66 4.58 -6.26 12.52
CA ASP A 66 5.82 -6.52 13.23
C ASP A 66 5.92 -8.02 13.54
N GLY A 67 6.88 -8.71 12.93
CA GLY A 67 7.07 -10.15 13.07
C GLY A 67 6.66 -11.00 11.86
N ASP A 68 6.09 -10.41 10.81
CA ASP A 68 5.77 -11.13 9.55
C ASP A 68 7.02 -11.64 8.82
N GLY A 69 8.20 -11.03 9.08
CA GLY A 69 9.47 -11.48 8.52
C GLY A 69 10.46 -10.33 8.36
N ASP A 70 11.13 -10.30 7.22
CA ASP A 70 12.01 -9.19 6.84
C ASP A 70 11.30 -8.26 5.84
N LEU A 71 10.99 -7.04 6.29
CA LEU A 71 10.33 -6.03 5.47
C LEU A 71 11.19 -5.66 4.26
N VAL A 72 12.52 -5.75 4.36
CA VAL A 72 13.40 -5.42 3.25
C VAL A 72 13.21 -6.39 2.09
N ASP A 73 13.19 -7.70 2.38
CA ASP A 73 13.02 -8.73 1.35
C ASP A 73 11.67 -8.58 0.67
N GLU A 74 10.60 -8.35 1.44
CA GLU A 74 9.26 -8.15 0.90
C GLU A 74 9.17 -6.88 0.04
N LEU A 75 9.77 -5.78 0.49
CA LEU A 75 9.84 -4.55 -0.30
C LEU A 75 10.64 -4.75 -1.59
N VAL A 76 11.63 -5.64 -1.63
CA VAL A 76 12.37 -5.98 -2.84
C VAL A 76 11.53 -6.87 -3.77
N ASP A 77 10.76 -7.81 -3.22
CA ASP A 77 9.89 -8.70 -4.00
C ASP A 77 8.76 -7.93 -4.70
N VAL A 78 8.01 -7.08 -3.96
CA VAL A 78 6.94 -6.26 -4.54
C VAL A 78 7.44 -5.24 -5.57
N GLN A 79 8.70 -4.83 -5.49
CA GLN A 79 9.31 -3.97 -6.52
C GLN A 79 9.49 -4.70 -7.85
N THR A 80 9.49 -6.04 -7.88
CA THR A 80 9.65 -6.81 -9.11
C THR A 80 8.38 -6.85 -9.97
N THR A 81 7.20 -6.66 -9.36
CA THR A 81 5.91 -6.59 -10.05
C THR A 81 5.51 -5.14 -10.37
N LEU A 82 6.21 -4.15 -9.81
CA LEU A 82 5.90 -2.73 -9.94
C LEU A 82 6.41 -2.13 -11.26
N ASP A 83 5.59 -1.33 -11.94
CA ASP A 83 5.97 -0.62 -13.18
C ASP A 83 6.95 0.55 -12.92
N ASP A 84 7.49 1.14 -14.00
CA ASP A 84 8.40 2.29 -13.93
C ASP A 84 7.68 3.53 -13.38
N GLY A 85 7.97 3.85 -12.11
CA GLY A 85 7.33 4.94 -11.40
C GLY A 85 6.09 4.54 -10.60
N GLY A 86 5.84 3.24 -10.45
CA GLY A 86 4.83 2.73 -9.54
C GLY A 86 5.13 3.06 -8.08
N VAL A 87 4.13 2.84 -7.23
CA VAL A 87 4.18 3.20 -5.81
C VAL A 87 3.85 2.02 -4.91
N VAL A 88 4.55 1.89 -3.79
CA VAL A 88 4.21 0.89 -2.77
C VAL A 88 3.50 1.61 -1.61
N TRP A 89 2.27 1.24 -1.37
CA TRP A 89 1.48 1.63 -0.21
C TRP A 89 1.68 0.61 0.89
N LEU A 90 2.55 0.93 1.85
CA LEU A 90 2.79 0.10 3.03
C LEU A 90 1.77 0.43 4.11
N LEU A 91 1.03 -0.56 4.56
CA LEU A 91 0.05 -0.47 5.62
C LEU A 91 0.60 -1.20 6.84
N THR A 92 0.73 -0.48 7.95
CA THR A 92 1.15 -1.08 9.23
C THR A 92 0.15 -0.78 10.35
N PRO A 93 -0.01 -1.67 11.34
CA PRO A 93 -0.87 -1.40 12.48
C PRO A 93 -0.51 -0.08 13.17
N LYS A 94 -1.49 0.71 13.59
CA LYS A 94 -1.24 1.99 14.29
C LYS A 94 -0.54 1.81 15.63
N ALA A 95 0.20 2.83 16.04
CA ALA A 95 0.87 2.87 17.33
C ALA A 95 -0.11 2.58 18.48
N GLY A 96 0.23 1.60 19.31
CA GLY A 96 -0.61 1.11 20.41
C GLY A 96 -1.41 -0.16 20.08
N ARG A 97 -1.35 -0.65 18.83
CA ARG A 97 -1.80 -2.00 18.47
C ARG A 97 -0.67 -3.02 18.60
N GLN A 98 -1.06 -4.28 18.72
CA GLN A 98 -0.15 -5.40 18.51
C GLN A 98 0.44 -5.34 17.10
N ASP A 99 1.66 -5.83 16.97
CA ASP A 99 2.35 -5.96 15.68
C ASP A 99 2.60 -4.59 14.98
N HIS A 100 2.69 -3.52 15.78
CA HIS A 100 3.01 -2.16 15.29
C HIS A 100 4.48 -2.04 14.87
N VAL A 101 4.70 -1.68 13.61
CA VAL A 101 6.02 -1.30 13.11
C VAL A 101 6.25 0.20 13.23
N SER A 102 7.38 0.58 13.83
CA SER A 102 7.70 1.99 14.00
C SER A 102 8.05 2.65 12.66
N PRO A 103 7.73 3.94 12.46
CA PRO A 103 8.10 4.66 11.24
C PRO A 103 9.60 4.68 10.94
N ALA A 104 10.44 4.56 11.98
CA ALA A 104 11.89 4.47 11.84
C ALA A 104 12.31 3.16 11.16
N ASP A 105 11.81 2.01 11.63
CA ASP A 105 12.07 0.71 11.03
C ASP A 105 11.60 0.64 9.57
N ILE A 106 10.41 1.21 9.27
CA ILE A 106 9.90 1.34 7.90
C ILE A 106 10.88 2.14 7.03
N GLN A 107 11.39 3.25 7.55
CA GLN A 107 12.28 4.15 6.79
C GLN A 107 13.65 3.53 6.55
N GLU A 108 14.18 2.79 7.52
CA GLU A 108 15.43 2.02 7.40
C GLU A 108 15.27 0.88 6.38
N ALA A 109 14.17 0.11 6.47
CA ALA A 109 13.88 -0.99 5.56
C ALA A 109 13.68 -0.47 4.13
N ALA A 110 12.84 0.55 3.95
CA ALA A 110 12.64 1.22 2.66
C ALA A 110 13.97 1.72 2.08
N SER A 111 14.80 2.37 2.90
CA SER A 111 16.10 2.88 2.45
C SER A 111 17.03 1.78 1.96
N THR A 112 17.01 0.63 2.63
CA THR A 112 17.78 -0.57 2.31
C THR A 112 17.27 -1.24 1.04
N ALA A 113 15.95 -1.34 0.87
CA ALA A 113 15.29 -1.88 -0.32
C ALA A 113 15.39 -0.95 -1.55
N GLY A 114 16.01 0.24 -1.43
CA GLY A 114 16.13 1.19 -2.53
C GLY A 114 14.89 2.07 -2.74
N LEU A 115 13.97 2.09 -1.78
CA LEU A 115 12.78 2.92 -1.78
C LEU A 115 12.97 4.20 -0.95
N HIS A 116 12.07 5.16 -1.15
CA HIS A 116 11.92 6.35 -0.32
C HIS A 116 10.50 6.48 0.18
N VAL A 117 10.35 6.64 1.50
CA VAL A 117 9.08 7.02 2.11
C VAL A 117 8.82 8.49 1.78
N THR A 118 7.75 8.78 1.05
CA THR A 118 7.44 10.12 0.53
C THR A 118 6.32 10.83 1.28
N SER A 119 5.31 10.09 1.72
CA SER A 119 4.11 10.65 2.36
C SER A 119 3.39 9.57 3.16
N ALA A 120 2.47 9.96 4.03
CA ALA A 120 1.58 9.04 4.73
C ALA A 120 0.12 9.50 4.57
N ALA A 121 -0.79 8.55 4.36
CA ALA A 121 -2.22 8.80 4.24
C ALA A 121 -2.95 8.30 5.50
N ARG A 122 -4.01 9.00 5.90
CA ARG A 122 -4.88 8.60 7.02
C ARG A 122 -6.21 8.14 6.48
N VAL A 123 -6.19 6.97 5.84
CA VAL A 123 -7.35 6.41 5.14
C VAL A 123 -8.07 5.30 5.92
N SER A 124 -7.40 4.71 6.91
CA SER A 124 -7.96 3.72 7.84
C SER A 124 -7.92 4.22 9.28
N PRO A 125 -8.93 3.89 10.11
CA PRO A 125 -8.91 4.16 11.56
C PRO A 125 -7.82 3.35 12.28
N ASP A 126 -7.38 2.26 11.68
CA ASP A 126 -6.71 1.16 12.36
C ASP A 126 -5.29 0.90 11.82
N TRP A 127 -5.12 1.18 10.53
CA TRP A 127 -3.86 1.03 9.81
C TRP A 127 -3.25 2.41 9.47
N SER A 128 -1.92 2.49 9.55
CA SER A 128 -1.12 3.62 9.10
C SER A 128 -0.68 3.34 7.67
N VAL A 129 -0.95 4.25 6.75
CA VAL A 129 -0.60 4.07 5.34
C VAL A 129 0.56 4.96 4.98
N SER A 130 1.67 4.36 4.52
CA SER A 130 2.89 5.04 4.10
C SER A 130 3.14 4.81 2.62
N ARG A 131 3.45 5.88 1.88
CA ARG A 131 3.80 5.86 0.47
C ARG A 131 5.30 5.68 0.31
N LEU A 132 5.71 4.62 -0.37
CA LEU A 132 7.08 4.33 -0.73
C LEU A 132 7.21 4.41 -2.25
N THR A 133 8.29 5.02 -2.73
CA THR A 133 8.57 5.15 -4.17
C THR A 133 10.00 4.70 -4.46
N PRO A 134 10.27 4.00 -5.56
CA PRO A 134 11.64 3.65 -5.96
C PRO A 134 12.56 4.86 -6.05
N LYS A 135 13.80 4.70 -5.59
CA LYS A 135 14.88 5.66 -5.86
C LYS A 135 15.11 5.68 -7.36
N ARG A 136 14.66 6.75 -8.02
CA ARG A 136 14.91 6.96 -9.44
C ARG A 136 16.41 7.18 -9.64
N ASN A 137 17.13 6.12 -9.99
CA ASN A 137 18.53 6.18 -10.39
C ASN A 137 18.59 6.83 -11.79
N PHE A 138 18.97 8.11 -11.83
CA PHE A 138 19.35 8.81 -13.06
C PHE A 138 20.72 8.36 -13.56
#